data_AF-A0A645HQC1-F1
#
_entry.id   AF-A0A645HQC1-F1
#
_cell.length_a   1.000
_cell.length_b   1.000
_cell.length_c   1.000
_cell.angle_alpha   90.00
_cell.angle_beta   90.00
_cell.angle_gamma   90.00
#
_symmetry.space_group_name_H-M   'P 1'
#
loop_
_entity.id
_entity.type
_entity.pdbx_description
1 polymer ?
#
loop_
_entity_poly.entity_id
_entity_poly.type
_entity_poly.pdbx_seq_one_letter_code
_entity_poly.pdbx_strand_id
1 'polypeptide(L)'
;MVDLYDRMKKFRVIRVAAAVLAIAVCTISGTLTLAREAVSDYVLFNADEVALSEYIIDNTASDAKFLTATNHDNAVAALTGRDIVCGSGSYLYYHGLDYYEQTAAVEEMYERPSAKLLTTWGVDYVLIGSYERKNYDVDSAWFAANCDEVFRSGKLILYKFDPGG
;
A
#
# COMPACT_ATOMS: atom_id res chain seq x y z
N MET A 1 24.13 -57.67 31.67
CA MET A 1 24.04 -56.22 31.98
C MET A 1 24.38 -55.31 30.79
N VAL A 2 25.32 -55.67 29.90
CA VAL A 2 25.71 -54.84 28.72
C VAL A 2 24.58 -54.72 27.68
N ASP A 3 23.86 -55.81 27.39
CA ASP A 3 22.79 -55.84 26.37
C ASP A 3 21.57 -54.94 26.71
N LEU A 4 21.18 -54.88 27.98
CA LEU A 4 20.07 -54.01 28.43
C LEU A 4 20.44 -52.52 28.30
N TYR A 5 21.69 -52.17 28.60
CA TYR A 5 22.20 -50.81 28.50
C TYR A 5 22.24 -50.31 27.04
N ASP A 6 22.74 -51.14 26.12
CA ASP A 6 22.78 -50.80 24.69
C ASP A 6 21.37 -50.62 24.10
N ARG A 7 20.42 -51.46 24.55
CA ARG A 7 19.01 -51.37 24.16
C ARG A 7 18.35 -50.08 24.66
N MET A 8 18.59 -49.67 25.90
CA MET A 8 18.12 -48.39 26.45
C MET A 8 18.74 -47.18 25.74
N LYS A 9 20.05 -47.24 25.43
CA LYS A 9 20.76 -46.20 24.69
C LYS A 9 20.18 -46.03 23.29
N LYS A 10 19.87 -47.13 22.59
CA LYS A 10 19.24 -47.13 21.26
C LYS A 10 17.86 -46.45 21.27
N PHE A 11 17.01 -46.74 22.25
CA PHE A 11 15.71 -46.07 22.38
C PHE A 11 15.83 -44.57 22.66
N ARG A 12 16.79 -44.16 23.50
CA ARG A 12 17.07 -42.75 23.76
C ARG A 12 17.54 -42.03 22.49
N VAL A 13 18.44 -42.63 21.71
CA VAL A 13 18.91 -42.07 20.44
C VAL A 13 17.77 -41.91 19.45
N ILE A 14 16.91 -42.93 19.30
CA ILE A 14 15.75 -42.86 18.41
C ILE A 14 14.78 -41.74 18.84
N ARG A 15 14.50 -41.59 20.13
CA ARG A 15 13.64 -40.52 20.65
C ARG A 15 14.22 -39.13 20.39
N VAL A 16 15.52 -38.96 20.62
CA VAL A 16 16.21 -37.69 20.34
C VAL A 16 16.19 -37.38 18.84
N ALA A 17 16.49 -38.36 17.99
CA ALA A 17 16.45 -38.19 16.53
C ALA A 17 15.04 -37.83 16.03
N ALA A 18 14.01 -38.50 16.55
CA ALA A 18 12.62 -38.19 16.23
C ALA A 18 12.21 -36.78 16.68
N ALA A 19 12.63 -36.36 17.88
CA ALA A 19 12.38 -35.01 18.38
C ALA A 19 13.08 -33.93 17.52
N VAL A 20 14.35 -34.15 17.14
CA VAL A 20 15.09 -33.24 16.26
C VAL A 20 14.44 -33.17 14.88
N LEU A 21 14.03 -34.31 14.31
CA LEU A 21 13.33 -34.33 13.03
C LEU A 21 11.99 -33.61 13.11
N ALA A 22 11.21 -33.84 14.18
CA ALA A 22 9.93 -33.15 14.38
C ALA A 22 10.12 -31.64 14.48
N ILE A 23 11.11 -31.18 15.26
CA ILE A 23 11.45 -29.75 15.34
C ILE A 23 11.83 -29.22 13.96
N ALA A 24 12.74 -29.90 13.25
CA ALA A 24 13.19 -29.46 11.94
C ALA A 24 12.02 -29.35 10.94
N VAL A 25 11.14 -30.34 10.89
CA VAL A 25 9.96 -30.31 10.00
C VAL A 25 8.98 -29.20 10.39
N CYS A 26 8.79 -28.95 11.69
CA CYS A 26 7.91 -27.89 12.16
C CYS A 26 8.48 -26.48 12.01
N THR A 27 9.81 -26.31 11.92
CA THR A 27 10.46 -24.99 11.86
C THR A 27 11.03 -24.64 10.49
N ILE A 28 11.22 -25.60 9.57
CA ILE A 28 11.88 -25.35 8.29
C ILE A 28 11.11 -24.35 7.42
N SER A 29 9.78 -24.40 7.40
CA SER A 29 8.95 -23.45 6.64
C SER A 29 9.15 -22.02 7.14
N GLY A 30 9.03 -21.80 8.45
CA GLY A 30 9.26 -20.48 9.06
C GLY A 30 10.69 -19.98 8.86
N THR A 31 11.68 -20.89 8.94
CA THR A 31 13.08 -20.56 8.69
C THR A 31 13.32 -20.12 7.25
N LEU A 32 12.71 -20.81 6.27
CA LEU A 32 12.80 -20.45 4.86
C LEU A 32 12.11 -19.11 4.57
N THR A 33 10.98 -18.82 5.22
CA THR A 33 10.32 -17.51 5.12
C THR A 33 11.20 -16.38 5.65
N LEU A 34 11.81 -16.56 6.82
CA LEU A 34 12.72 -15.55 7.39
C LEU A 34 14.00 -15.39 6.55
N ALA A 35 14.55 -16.49 6.03
CA ALA A 35 15.72 -16.44 5.15
C ALA A 35 15.40 -15.71 3.85
N ARG A 36 14.22 -15.93 3.26
CA ARG A 36 13.73 -15.19 2.10
C ARG A 36 13.60 -13.70 2.43
N GLU A 37 13.00 -13.36 3.56
CA GLU A 37 12.82 -11.97 3.98
C GLU A 37 14.15 -11.26 4.18
N ALA A 38 15.13 -11.92 4.78
CA ALA A 38 16.46 -11.37 5.02
C ALA A 38 17.25 -11.01 3.74
N VAL A 39 16.83 -11.52 2.58
CA VAL A 39 17.42 -11.21 1.27
C VAL A 39 16.44 -10.50 0.34
N SER A 40 15.27 -10.11 0.84
CA SER A 40 14.21 -9.49 0.04
C SER A 40 14.37 -7.98 0.05
N ASP A 41 14.54 -7.38 -1.13
CA ASP A 41 14.55 -5.92 -1.32
C ASP A 41 13.14 -5.37 -1.59
N TYR A 42 12.10 -6.02 -1.07
CA TYR A 42 10.72 -5.61 -1.31
C TYR A 42 10.39 -4.41 -0.43
N VAL A 43 10.29 -3.25 -1.06
CA VAL A 43 9.94 -2.00 -0.40
C VAL A 43 8.46 -1.74 -0.66
N LEU A 44 7.64 -1.83 0.40
CA LEU A 44 6.20 -1.59 0.30
C LEU A 44 5.90 -0.11 0.05
N PHE A 45 6.60 0.78 0.77
CA PHE A 45 6.55 2.23 0.58
C PHE A 45 7.96 2.76 0.40
N ASN A 46 8.22 3.40 -0.73
CA ASN A 46 9.53 3.94 -1.03
C ASN A 46 9.79 5.26 -0.27
N ALA A 47 11.04 5.75 -0.30
CA ALA A 47 11.42 6.97 0.43
C ALA A 47 10.64 8.21 -0.02
N ASP A 48 10.25 8.31 -1.30
CA ASP A 48 9.44 9.41 -1.82
C ASP A 48 8.01 9.37 -1.25
N GLU A 49 7.44 8.17 -1.09
CA GLU A 49 6.10 7.96 -0.50
C GLU A 49 6.09 8.23 1.01
N VAL A 50 7.18 7.89 1.72
CA VAL A 50 7.34 8.25 3.13
C VAL A 50 7.45 9.76 3.29
N ALA A 51 8.27 10.43 2.48
CA ALA A 51 8.41 11.89 2.52
C ALA A 51 7.09 12.60 2.17
N LEU A 52 6.35 12.09 1.20
CA LEU A 52 4.99 12.57 0.88
C LEU A 52 4.06 12.44 2.09
N SER A 53 4.12 11.30 2.79
CA SER A 53 3.25 11.02 3.93
C SER A 53 3.53 11.93 5.11
N GLU A 54 4.81 12.16 5.43
CA GLU A 54 5.23 13.14 6.43
C GLU A 54 4.71 14.53 6.08
N TYR A 55 4.88 14.95 4.82
CA TYR A 55 4.35 16.24 4.35
C TYR A 55 2.83 16.34 4.52
N ILE A 56 2.07 15.30 4.14
CA ILE A 56 0.61 15.26 4.26
C ILE A 56 0.17 15.40 5.72
N ILE A 57 0.82 14.67 6.64
CA ILE A 57 0.48 14.69 8.07
C ILE A 57 0.63 16.11 8.63
N ASP A 58 1.72 16.79 8.28
CA ASP A 58 2.07 18.09 8.84
C ASP A 58 1.33 19.27 8.18
N ASN A 59 0.93 19.15 6.91
CA ASN A 59 0.48 20.29 6.09
C ASN A 59 -0.97 20.21 5.61
N THR A 60 -1.71 19.14 5.92
CA THR A 60 -3.10 18.96 5.45
C THR A 60 -4.08 18.71 6.59
N ALA A 61 -5.31 19.17 6.43
CA ALA A 61 -6.39 18.92 7.40
C ALA A 61 -6.64 17.41 7.55
N SER A 62 -7.02 16.97 8.75
CA SER A 62 -7.24 15.55 9.06
C SER A 62 -8.38 14.91 8.25
N ASP A 63 -9.33 15.72 7.82
CA ASP A 63 -10.51 15.36 7.03
C ASP A 63 -10.36 15.70 5.53
N ALA A 64 -9.17 16.13 5.09
CA ALA A 64 -8.90 16.40 3.69
C ALA A 64 -9.00 15.13 2.84
N LYS A 65 -9.60 15.24 1.66
CA LYS A 65 -9.85 14.13 0.75
C LYS A 65 -8.93 14.16 -0.47
N PHE A 66 -8.31 13.01 -0.73
CA PHE A 66 -7.29 12.86 -1.76
C PHE A 66 -7.80 12.05 -2.96
N LEU A 67 -7.55 12.57 -4.15
CA LEU A 67 -7.59 11.84 -5.39
C LEU A 67 -6.22 11.17 -5.60
N THR A 68 -6.21 9.83 -5.66
CA THR A 68 -5.04 8.96 -5.82
C THR A 68 -5.49 7.68 -6.53
N ALA A 69 -4.55 6.88 -7.05
CA ALA A 69 -4.85 5.61 -7.69
C ALA A 69 -5.50 4.61 -6.71
N THR A 70 -6.29 3.69 -7.26
CA THR A 70 -7.04 2.67 -6.53
C THR A 70 -6.21 1.43 -6.16
N ASN A 71 -4.88 1.57 -6.00
CA ASN A 71 -4.02 0.47 -5.58
C ASN A 71 -4.22 0.12 -4.09
N HIS A 72 -3.93 -1.13 -3.72
CA HIS A 72 -4.10 -1.64 -2.35
C HIS A 72 -3.07 -1.06 -1.38
N ASP A 73 -1.83 -0.92 -1.84
CA ASP A 73 -0.74 -0.28 -1.08
C ASP A 73 -0.75 1.23 -1.29
N ASN A 74 -1.89 1.88 -1.03
CA ASN A 74 -2.00 3.33 -1.20
C ASN A 74 -1.32 4.05 -0.02
N ALA A 75 -0.20 4.73 -0.29
CA ALA A 75 0.58 5.41 0.74
C ALA A 75 -0.21 6.50 1.50
N VAL A 76 -1.10 7.23 0.80
CA VAL A 76 -1.93 8.26 1.44
C VAL A 76 -2.83 7.62 2.49
N ALA A 77 -3.61 6.60 2.12
CA ALA A 77 -4.47 5.93 3.09
C ALA A 77 -3.69 5.18 4.18
N ALA A 78 -2.64 4.44 3.80
CA ALA A 78 -1.93 3.54 4.71
C ALA A 78 -1.01 4.25 5.71
N LEU A 79 -0.33 5.33 5.30
CA LEU A 79 0.66 6.01 6.14
C LEU A 79 0.11 7.28 6.81
N THR A 80 -0.90 7.92 6.24
CA THR A 80 -1.42 9.22 6.75
C THR A 80 -2.81 9.15 7.35
N GLY A 81 -3.58 8.09 7.02
CA GLY A 81 -4.97 7.93 7.45
C GLY A 81 -5.95 8.96 6.86
N ARG A 82 -5.54 9.72 5.83
CA ARG A 82 -6.42 10.68 5.14
C ARG A 82 -7.45 9.97 4.28
N ASP A 83 -8.57 10.65 4.05
CA ASP A 83 -9.64 10.11 3.21
C ASP A 83 -9.20 10.09 1.74
N ILE A 84 -9.63 9.06 1.02
CA ILE A 84 -9.33 8.89 -0.41
C ILE A 84 -10.63 8.67 -1.18
N VAL A 85 -10.69 9.17 -2.41
CA VAL A 85 -11.90 9.03 -3.25
C VAL A 85 -12.30 7.57 -3.43
N CYS A 86 -11.32 6.70 -3.70
CA CYS A 86 -11.55 5.28 -3.88
C CYS A 86 -10.30 4.49 -3.49
N GLY A 87 -10.46 3.55 -2.55
CA GLY A 87 -9.45 2.52 -2.25
C GLY A 87 -9.48 1.39 -3.27
N SER A 88 -8.69 0.33 -3.04
CA SER A 88 -8.75 -0.83 -3.92
C SER A 88 -10.09 -1.53 -3.79
N GLY A 89 -10.73 -1.80 -4.94
CA GLY A 89 -12.02 -2.49 -4.97
C GLY A 89 -11.97 -3.82 -4.21
N SER A 90 -10.87 -4.56 -4.28
CA SER A 90 -10.69 -5.83 -3.57
C SER A 90 -10.83 -5.76 -2.04
N TYR A 91 -10.62 -4.59 -1.41
CA TYR A 91 -10.58 -4.51 0.05
C TYR A 91 -11.97 -4.49 0.68
N LEU A 92 -12.94 -3.83 0.04
CA LEU A 92 -14.27 -3.59 0.63
C LEU A 92 -15.42 -4.06 -0.27
N TYR A 93 -15.17 -4.35 -1.55
CA TYR A 93 -16.16 -4.93 -2.45
C TYR A 93 -16.72 -6.26 -1.94
N TYR A 94 -15.85 -7.17 -1.49
CA TYR A 94 -16.27 -8.46 -0.92
C TYR A 94 -16.91 -8.33 0.47
N HIS A 95 -16.96 -7.13 1.03
CA HIS A 95 -17.60 -6.81 2.30
C HIS A 95 -18.89 -5.97 2.13
N GLY A 96 -19.40 -5.83 0.90
CA GLY A 96 -20.72 -5.26 0.61
C GLY A 96 -20.74 -3.78 0.24
N LEU A 97 -19.59 -3.17 0.01
CA LEU A 97 -19.49 -1.78 -0.48
C LEU A 97 -19.26 -1.77 -2.00
N ASP A 98 -20.17 -1.15 -2.74
CA ASP A 98 -20.02 -0.96 -4.18
C ASP A 98 -19.15 0.26 -4.47
N TYR A 99 -17.99 0.03 -5.09
CA TYR A 99 -17.01 1.05 -5.48
C TYR A 99 -17.06 1.40 -6.96
N TYR A 100 -18.03 0.89 -7.71
CA TYR A 100 -18.04 1.04 -9.16
C TYR A 100 -18.12 2.51 -9.58
N GLU A 101 -18.99 3.30 -8.93
CA GLU A 101 -19.14 4.73 -9.22
C GLU A 101 -17.88 5.52 -8.87
N GLN A 102 -17.26 5.24 -7.72
CA GLN A 102 -16.04 5.89 -7.27
C GLN A 102 -14.85 5.54 -8.19
N THR A 103 -14.77 4.28 -8.63
CA THR A 103 -13.70 3.84 -9.53
C THR A 103 -13.82 4.54 -10.89
N ALA A 104 -15.03 4.59 -11.46
CA ALA A 104 -15.28 5.29 -12.72
C ALA A 104 -15.03 6.80 -12.59
N ALA A 105 -15.39 7.40 -11.44
CA ALA A 105 -15.13 8.80 -11.19
C ALA A 105 -13.63 9.13 -11.02
N VAL A 106 -12.84 8.26 -10.41
CA VAL A 106 -11.39 8.44 -10.33
C VAL A 106 -10.77 8.43 -11.72
N GLU A 107 -11.18 7.49 -12.58
CA GLU A 107 -10.76 7.44 -13.98
C GLU A 107 -11.15 8.73 -14.73
N GLU A 108 -12.41 9.15 -14.64
CA GLU A 108 -12.88 10.39 -15.27
C GLU A 108 -12.13 11.63 -14.75
N MET A 109 -11.85 11.70 -13.44
CA MET A 109 -11.11 12.81 -12.85
C MET A 109 -9.66 12.86 -13.34
N TYR A 110 -9.01 11.73 -13.61
CA TYR A 110 -7.64 11.73 -14.13
C TYR A 110 -7.57 12.00 -15.64
N GLU A 111 -8.48 11.43 -16.42
CA GLU A 111 -8.42 11.48 -17.88
C GLU A 111 -9.13 12.70 -18.48
N ARG A 112 -10.18 13.19 -17.82
CA ARG A 112 -10.99 14.32 -18.28
C ARG A 112 -11.32 15.24 -17.10
N PRO A 113 -10.30 15.78 -16.41
CA PRO A 113 -10.52 16.59 -15.21
C PRO A 113 -11.37 17.82 -15.50
N SER A 114 -12.21 18.18 -14.53
CA SER A 114 -12.86 19.48 -14.49
C SER A 114 -13.02 19.92 -13.05
N ALA A 115 -12.93 21.24 -12.80
CA ALA A 115 -13.10 21.77 -11.45
C ALA A 115 -14.45 21.35 -10.85
N LYS A 116 -15.52 21.37 -11.66
CA LYS A 116 -16.85 20.90 -11.25
C LYS A 116 -16.84 19.44 -10.79
N LEU A 117 -16.13 18.56 -11.50
CA LEU A 117 -16.06 17.14 -11.15
C LEU A 117 -15.32 16.93 -9.82
N LEU A 118 -14.17 17.58 -9.65
CA LEU A 118 -13.39 17.52 -8.40
C LEU A 118 -14.19 18.07 -7.21
N THR A 119 -14.87 19.22 -7.38
CA THR A 119 -15.76 19.78 -6.34
C THR A 119 -16.92 18.85 -6.01
N THR A 120 -17.51 18.17 -7.01
CA THR A 120 -18.63 17.24 -6.79
C THR A 120 -18.22 16.05 -5.92
N TRP A 121 -16.99 15.57 -6.10
CA TRP A 121 -16.44 14.46 -5.31
C TRP A 121 -15.76 14.89 -4.00
N GLY A 122 -15.69 16.21 -3.77
CA GLY A 122 -15.10 16.83 -2.58
C GLY A 122 -13.60 16.60 -2.50
N VAL A 123 -12.89 16.62 -3.64
CA VAL A 123 -11.44 16.43 -3.69
C VAL A 123 -10.73 17.71 -3.25
N ASP A 124 -9.83 17.63 -2.28
CA ASP A 124 -9.00 18.75 -1.82
C ASP A 124 -7.57 18.68 -2.38
N TYR A 125 -7.06 17.46 -2.58
CA TYR A 125 -5.70 17.21 -3.05
C TYR A 125 -5.67 16.14 -4.13
N VAL A 126 -4.76 16.28 -5.09
CA VAL A 126 -4.55 15.34 -6.19
C VAL A 126 -3.12 14.85 -6.17
N LEU A 127 -2.93 13.56 -5.99
CA LEU A 127 -1.62 12.92 -6.07
C LEU A 127 -1.40 12.38 -7.49
N ILE A 128 -0.28 12.74 -8.12
CA ILE A 128 0.11 12.19 -9.41
C ILE A 128 1.47 11.52 -9.27
N GLY A 129 1.49 10.19 -9.27
CA GLY A 129 2.67 9.37 -9.16
C GLY A 129 2.84 8.38 -10.31
N SER A 130 3.63 7.34 -10.07
CA SER A 130 3.84 6.28 -11.08
C SER A 130 2.62 5.38 -11.24
N TYR A 131 1.81 5.20 -10.18
CA TYR A 131 0.59 4.38 -10.24
C TYR A 131 -0.50 5.07 -11.05
N GLU A 132 -0.75 6.35 -10.80
CA GLU A 132 -1.73 7.15 -11.52
C GLU A 132 -1.40 7.20 -13.01
N ARG A 133 -0.15 7.49 -13.36
CA ARG A 133 0.32 7.55 -14.75
C ARG A 133 0.32 6.20 -15.47
N LYS A 134 0.33 5.09 -14.71
CA LYS A 134 0.30 3.73 -15.28
C LYS A 134 -1.12 3.26 -15.54
N ASN A 135 -2.06 3.66 -14.69
CA ASN A 135 -3.43 3.17 -14.70
C ASN A 135 -4.41 4.07 -15.45
N TYR A 136 -4.07 5.35 -15.65
CA TYR A 136 -4.95 6.36 -16.28
C TYR A 136 -4.17 7.20 -17.30
N ASP A 137 -4.86 7.72 -18.32
CA ASP A 137 -4.31 8.73 -19.22
C ASP A 137 -4.35 10.13 -18.56
N VAL A 138 -3.49 10.33 -17.55
CA VAL A 138 -3.52 11.52 -16.68
C VAL A 138 -3.27 12.81 -17.46
N ASP A 139 -4.26 13.71 -17.49
CA ASP A 139 -4.12 15.07 -18.03
C ASP A 139 -3.30 15.96 -17.07
N SER A 140 -1.99 15.73 -17.08
CA SER A 140 -1.03 16.46 -16.23
C SER A 140 -0.98 17.94 -16.55
N ALA A 141 -1.33 18.34 -17.78
CA ALA A 141 -1.32 19.74 -18.21
C ALA A 141 -2.47 20.51 -17.56
N TRP A 142 -3.66 19.89 -17.48
CA TRP A 142 -4.78 20.48 -16.79
C TRP A 142 -4.50 20.69 -15.29
N PHE A 143 -3.98 19.67 -14.60
CA PHE A 143 -3.66 19.80 -13.16
C PHE A 143 -2.59 20.86 -12.90
N ALA A 144 -1.54 20.92 -13.73
CA ALA A 144 -0.52 21.96 -13.60
C ALA A 144 -1.04 23.38 -13.87
N ALA A 145 -2.13 23.54 -14.63
CA ALA A 145 -2.72 24.84 -14.95
C ALA A 145 -3.83 25.27 -13.98
N ASN A 146 -4.49 24.33 -13.30
CA ASN A 146 -5.69 24.57 -12.47
C ASN A 146 -5.49 24.25 -10.99
N CYS A 147 -4.34 23.71 -10.59
CA CYS A 147 -4.04 23.35 -9.20
C CYS A 147 -2.65 23.82 -8.79
N ASP A 148 -2.45 24.04 -7.50
CA ASP A 148 -1.18 24.47 -6.95
C ASP A 148 -0.31 23.26 -6.61
N GLU A 149 0.91 23.19 -7.15
CA GLU A 149 1.88 22.17 -6.73
C GLU A 149 2.38 22.50 -5.32
N VAL A 150 2.05 21.64 -4.35
CA VAL A 150 2.42 21.84 -2.94
C VAL A 150 3.57 20.94 -2.50
N PHE A 151 3.78 19.81 -3.17
CA PHE A 151 4.88 18.89 -2.86
C PHE A 151 5.34 18.13 -4.10
N ARG A 152 6.64 17.84 -4.17
CA ARG A 152 7.25 17.00 -5.19
C ARG A 152 8.41 16.20 -4.61
N SER A 153 8.39 14.88 -4.79
CA SER A 153 9.54 14.01 -4.52
C SER A 153 9.63 12.94 -5.61
N GLY A 154 10.78 12.87 -6.27
CA GLY A 154 10.99 11.96 -7.41
C GLY A 154 9.92 12.15 -8.49
N LYS A 155 9.10 11.12 -8.71
CA LYS A 155 7.98 11.13 -9.67
C LYS A 155 6.61 11.46 -9.05
N LEU A 156 6.55 11.62 -7.73
CA LEU A 156 5.34 11.98 -7.01
C LEU A 156 5.18 13.50 -7.02
N ILE A 157 3.98 13.95 -7.38
CA ILE A 157 3.59 15.35 -7.33
C ILE A 157 2.26 15.43 -6.59
N LEU A 158 2.17 16.25 -5.56
CA LEU A 158 0.93 16.55 -4.86
C LEU A 158 0.46 17.94 -5.27
N TYR A 159 -0.75 18.00 -5.81
CA TYR A 159 -1.44 19.25 -6.09
C TYR A 159 -2.49 19.51 -5.03
N LYS A 160 -2.65 20.77 -4.66
CA LYS A 160 -3.79 21.27 -3.90
C LYS A 160 -4.81 21.83 -4.89
N PHE A 161 -6.05 21.35 -4.78
CA PHE A 161 -7.17 21.87 -5.54
C PHE A 161 -7.94 22.87 -4.65
N ASP A 162 -8.05 24.11 -5.11
CA ASP A 162 -8.91 25.12 -4.49
C ASP A 162 -10.10 25.38 -5.41
N PRO A 163 -11.34 25.00 -5.01
CA PRO A 163 -12.53 25.23 -5.83
C PRO A 163 -12.88 26.73 -5.98
N GLY A 164 -12.15 27.65 -5.33
CA GLY A 164 -12.42 29.09 -5.28
C GLY A 164 -11.40 30.02 -5.96
N GLY A 165 -10.54 29.51 -6.85
CA GLY A 165 -9.63 30.33 -7.68
C GLY A 165 -10.33 31.14 -8.76
#